data_AF-A0A315U9P5-F1
#
_entry.id   AF-A0A315U9P5-F1
#
_cell.length_a   1.000
_cell.length_b   1.000
_cell.length_c   1.000
_cell.angle_alpha   90.00
_cell.angle_beta   90.00
_cell.angle_gamma   90.00
#
_symmetry.space_group_name_H-M   'P 1'
#
loop_
_entity.id
_entity.type
_entity.pdbx_description
1 polymer ?
#
loop_
_entity_poly.entity_id
_entity_poly.type
_entity_poly.pdbx_seq_one_letter_code
_entity_poly.pdbx_strand_id
1 'polypeptide(L)'
;MPSAVVQYRAVEITAHRRTREARLAAALASCRQSEETLRTQLRSQSADLDHQEAENTEQRTAIEGLRAEVIRFQTVQRTDAQDLIHLAGRLLALSHASGVGLDNATKDLFRRRGWTASARKTEVKQQ
;
A
#
# COMPACT_ATOMS: atom_id res chain seq x y z
N MET A 1 23.58 -27.79 -80.59
CA MET A 1 23.32 -28.67 -79.44
C MET A 1 24.07 -28.14 -78.24
N PRO A 2 23.44 -27.48 -77.26
CA PRO A 2 24.15 -27.02 -76.07
C PRO A 2 24.68 -28.23 -75.28
N SER A 3 25.95 -28.14 -74.86
CA SER A 3 26.66 -29.20 -74.13
C SER A 3 25.98 -29.51 -72.79
N ALA A 4 25.82 -30.80 -72.45
CA ALA A 4 25.18 -31.27 -71.22
C ALA A 4 25.75 -30.65 -69.93
N VAL A 5 27.03 -30.24 -69.98
CA VAL A 5 27.73 -29.53 -68.88
C VAL A 5 27.12 -28.16 -68.60
N VAL A 6 26.64 -27.45 -69.62
CA VAL A 6 26.02 -26.12 -69.49
C VAL A 6 24.62 -26.23 -68.89
N GLN A 7 23.87 -27.27 -69.26
CA GLN A 7 22.55 -27.54 -68.68
C GLN A 7 22.64 -27.94 -67.20
N TYR A 8 23.64 -28.73 -66.82
CA TYR A 8 23.83 -29.15 -65.43
C TYR A 8 24.15 -27.97 -64.49
N ARG A 9 25.06 -27.08 -64.90
CA ARG A 9 25.39 -25.86 -64.11
C ARG A 9 24.21 -24.91 -63.97
N ALA A 10 23.37 -24.76 -64.99
CA ALA A 10 22.17 -23.91 -64.91
C ALA A 10 21.15 -24.46 -63.89
N VAL A 11 21.03 -25.78 -63.77
CA VAL A 11 20.16 -26.43 -62.79
C VAL A 11 20.71 -26.24 -61.36
N GLU A 12 22.02 -26.38 -61.14
CA GLU A 12 22.63 -26.14 -59.83
C GLU A 12 22.47 -24.68 -59.36
N ILE A 13 22.67 -23.71 -60.26
CA ILE A 13 22.52 -22.29 -59.94
C ILE A 13 21.06 -21.96 -59.55
N THR A 14 20.08 -22.52 -60.27
CA THR A 14 18.66 -22.31 -59.94
C THR A 14 18.25 -23.02 -58.65
N ALA A 15 18.80 -24.20 -58.36
CA ALA A 15 18.59 -24.89 -57.09
C ALA A 15 19.15 -24.10 -55.91
N HIS A 16 20.39 -23.60 -56.00
CA HIS A 16 20.99 -22.76 -54.95
C HIS A 16 20.23 -21.45 -54.73
N ARG A 17 19.76 -20.81 -55.80
CA ARG A 17 18.93 -19.61 -55.71
C ARG A 17 17.63 -19.89 -54.96
N ARG A 18 16.90 -20.96 -55.31
CA ARG A 18 15.67 -21.36 -54.62
C ARG A 18 15.90 -21.69 -53.15
N THR A 19 16.98 -22.38 -52.81
CA THR A 19 17.34 -22.69 -51.42
C THR A 19 17.64 -21.41 -50.63
N ARG A 20 18.34 -20.45 -51.24
CA ARG A 20 18.61 -19.15 -50.61
C ARG A 20 17.32 -18.34 -50.40
N GLU A 21 16.45 -18.29 -51.40
CA GLU A 21 15.14 -17.63 -51.32
C GLU A 21 14.27 -18.26 -50.23
N ALA A 22 14.23 -19.61 -50.15
CA ALA A 22 13.50 -20.32 -49.10
C ALA A 22 14.05 -20.03 -47.69
N ARG A 23 15.39 -19.96 -47.53
CA ARG A 23 16.01 -19.59 -46.25
C ARG A 23 15.68 -18.15 -45.83
N LEU A 24 15.71 -17.21 -46.77
CA LEU A 24 15.35 -15.82 -46.51
C LEU A 24 13.87 -15.69 -46.14
N ALA A 25 12.99 -16.39 -46.85
CA ALA A 25 11.56 -16.42 -46.53
C ALA A 25 11.30 -17.00 -45.13
N ALA A 26 11.98 -18.09 -44.77
CA ALA A 26 11.88 -18.69 -43.43
C ALA A 26 12.39 -17.74 -42.33
N ALA A 27 13.52 -17.06 -42.56
CA ALA A 27 14.06 -16.07 -41.62
C ALA A 27 13.12 -14.88 -41.43
N LEU A 28 12.51 -14.37 -42.52
CA LEU A 28 11.52 -13.30 -42.45
C LEU A 28 10.25 -13.73 -41.72
N ALA A 29 9.78 -14.96 -41.95
CA ALA A 29 8.62 -15.51 -41.24
C ALA A 29 8.89 -15.63 -39.73
N SER A 30 10.07 -16.15 -39.35
CA SER A 30 10.49 -16.23 -37.95
C SER A 30 10.61 -14.85 -37.30
N CYS A 31 11.19 -13.88 -38.00
CA CYS A 31 11.30 -12.50 -37.51
C CYS A 31 9.92 -11.87 -37.28
N ARG A 32 8.99 -12.01 -38.23
CA ARG A 32 7.60 -11.53 -38.09
C ARG A 32 6.90 -12.17 -36.90
N GLN A 33 7.03 -13.48 -36.72
CA GLN A 33 6.44 -14.19 -35.57
C GLN A 33 7.00 -13.68 -34.24
N SER A 34 8.31 -13.43 -34.18
CA SER A 34 8.95 -12.86 -32.98
C SER A 34 8.45 -11.44 -32.68
N GLU A 35 8.29 -10.62 -33.73
CA GLU A 35 7.79 -9.25 -33.61
C GLU A 35 6.33 -9.22 -33.15
N GLU A 36 5.49 -10.11 -33.68
CA GLU A 36 4.11 -10.27 -33.24
C GLU A 36 4.03 -10.71 -31.77
N THR A 37 4.88 -11.67 -31.37
CA THR A 37 4.95 -12.14 -29.97
C THR A 37 5.38 -11.02 -29.02
N LEU A 38 6.40 -10.24 -29.39
CA LEU A 38 6.85 -9.11 -28.58
C LEU A 38 5.78 -8.03 -28.49
N ARG A 39 5.04 -7.77 -29.59
CA ARG A 39 3.93 -6.82 -29.58
C ARG A 39 2.78 -7.27 -28.69
N THR A 40 2.42 -8.55 -28.69
CA THR A 40 1.36 -9.06 -27.81
C THR A 40 1.80 -9.01 -26.35
N GLN A 41 3.05 -9.38 -26.05
CA GLN A 41 3.63 -9.26 -24.72
C GLN A 41 3.64 -7.82 -24.23
N LEU A 42 4.08 -6.87 -25.07
CA LEU A 42 4.10 -5.45 -24.70
C LEU A 42 2.70 -4.92 -24.40
N ARG A 43 1.69 -5.30 -25.19
CA ARG A 43 0.29 -4.92 -24.91
C ARG A 43 -0.22 -5.52 -23.60
N SER A 44 0.10 -6.79 -23.33
CA SER A 44 -0.26 -7.45 -22.06
C SER A 44 0.38 -6.73 -20.89
N GLN A 45 1.69 -6.49 -20.95
CA GLN A 45 2.42 -5.82 -19.88
C GLN A 45 1.95 -4.38 -19.65
N SER A 46 1.56 -3.66 -20.71
CA SER A 46 0.95 -2.35 -20.58
C SER A 46 -0.37 -2.41 -19.82
N ALA A 47 -1.24 -3.37 -20.15
CA ALA A 47 -2.51 -3.54 -19.45
C ALA A 47 -2.30 -3.95 -17.98
N ASP A 48 -1.32 -4.80 -17.71
CA ASP A 48 -0.96 -5.20 -16.35
C ASP A 48 -0.44 -4.01 -15.54
N LEU A 49 0.36 -3.12 -16.14
CA LEU A 49 0.83 -1.89 -15.51
C LEU A 49 -0.33 -0.93 -15.20
N ASP A 50 -1.23 -0.71 -16.14
CA ASP A 50 -2.40 0.15 -15.95
C ASP A 50 -3.28 -0.37 -14.79
N HIS A 51 -3.45 -1.69 -14.72
CA HIS A 51 -4.19 -2.34 -13.64
C HIS A 51 -3.48 -2.18 -12.28
N GLN A 52 -2.17 -2.43 -12.23
CA GLN A 52 -1.38 -2.24 -11.01
C GLN A 52 -1.37 -0.80 -10.53
N GLU A 53 -1.34 0.17 -11.45
CA GLU A 53 -1.42 1.59 -11.10
C GLU A 53 -2.78 1.91 -10.47
N ALA A 54 -3.88 1.42 -11.05
CA ALA A 54 -5.21 1.58 -10.49
C ALA A 54 -5.29 0.98 -9.07
N GLU A 55 -4.84 -0.26 -8.87
CA GLU A 55 -4.80 -0.88 -7.54
C GLU A 55 -3.95 -0.10 -6.54
N ASN A 56 -2.79 0.41 -6.98
CA ASN A 56 -1.91 1.20 -6.11
C ASN A 56 -2.59 2.50 -5.65
N THR A 57 -3.32 3.17 -6.55
CA THR A 57 -4.07 4.40 -6.20
C THR A 57 -5.20 4.13 -5.22
N GLU A 58 -5.94 3.02 -5.39
CA GLU A 58 -6.98 2.60 -4.46
C GLU A 58 -6.40 2.28 -3.08
N GLN A 59 -5.31 1.51 -3.03
CA GLN A 59 -4.63 1.17 -1.78
C GLN A 59 -4.10 2.41 -1.05
N ARG A 60 -3.52 3.39 -1.77
CA ARG A 60 -3.07 4.65 -1.17
C ARG A 60 -4.24 5.41 -0.53
N THR A 61 -5.36 5.49 -1.24
CA THR A 61 -6.58 6.13 -0.74
C THR A 61 -7.10 5.43 0.52
N ALA A 62 -7.12 4.09 0.52
CA ALA A 62 -7.51 3.31 1.69
C ALA A 62 -6.56 3.54 2.89
N ILE A 63 -5.24 3.58 2.66
CA ILE A 63 -4.25 3.86 3.70
C ILE A 63 -4.45 5.26 4.29
N GLU A 64 -4.71 6.27 3.46
CA GLU A 64 -4.99 7.63 3.93
C GLU A 64 -6.27 7.68 4.78
N GLY A 65 -7.34 7.01 4.36
CA GLY A 65 -8.57 6.87 5.13
C GLY A 65 -8.33 6.22 6.49
N LEU A 66 -7.64 5.08 6.52
CA LEU A 66 -7.30 4.37 7.75
C LEU A 66 -6.42 5.21 8.68
N ARG A 67 -5.46 5.96 8.15
CA ARG A 67 -4.63 6.88 8.95
C ARG A 67 -5.48 7.98 9.58
N ALA A 68 -6.40 8.58 8.84
CA ALA A 68 -7.31 9.58 9.37
C ALA A 68 -8.21 9.00 10.49
N GLU A 69 -8.72 7.78 10.30
CA GLU A 69 -9.50 7.09 11.33
C GLU A 69 -8.68 6.80 12.60
N VAL A 70 -7.44 6.31 12.45
CA VAL A 70 -6.54 6.07 13.59
C VAL A 70 -6.29 7.35 14.37
N ILE A 71 -5.99 8.46 13.69
CA ILE A 71 -5.76 9.76 14.34
C ILE A 71 -7.03 10.21 15.08
N ARG A 72 -8.20 10.05 14.46
CA ARG A 72 -9.49 10.37 15.08
C ARG A 72 -9.71 9.53 16.34
N PHE A 73 -9.53 8.21 16.27
CA PHE A 73 -9.69 7.33 17.42
C PHE A 73 -8.72 7.65 18.55
N GLN A 74 -7.45 7.94 18.23
CA GLN A 74 -6.46 8.33 19.23
C GLN A 74 -6.83 9.64 19.93
N THR A 75 -7.38 10.60 19.18
CA THR A 75 -7.82 11.89 19.73
C THR A 75 -9.02 11.73 20.64
N VAL A 76 -10.02 10.93 20.24
CA VAL A 76 -11.18 10.61 21.07
C VAL A 76 -10.73 9.88 22.34
N GLN A 77 -9.96 8.80 22.23
CA GLN A 77 -9.46 8.05 23.39
C GLN A 77 -8.65 8.91 24.36
N ARG A 78 -7.84 9.84 23.84
CA ARG A 78 -7.07 10.77 24.68
C ARG A 78 -7.99 11.72 25.44
N THR A 79 -9.04 12.21 24.79
CA THR A 79 -10.04 13.09 25.41
C THR A 79 -10.81 12.32 26.48
N ASP A 80 -11.31 11.12 26.16
CA ASP A 80 -12.01 10.25 27.11
C ASP A 80 -11.13 9.92 28.33
N ALA A 81 -9.84 9.62 28.11
CA ALA A 81 -8.91 9.37 29.19
C ALA A 81 -8.71 10.61 30.09
N GLN A 82 -8.63 11.80 29.52
CA GLN A 82 -8.55 13.06 30.27
C GLN A 82 -9.82 13.32 31.07
N ASP A 83 -11.00 13.10 30.49
CA ASP A 83 -12.27 13.26 31.17
C ASP A 83 -12.42 12.30 32.35
N LEU A 84 -12.00 11.04 32.18
CA LEU A 84 -11.96 10.05 33.25
C LEU A 84 -10.98 10.44 34.36
N ILE A 85 -9.79 10.97 34.02
CA ILE A 85 -8.84 11.52 34.99
C ILE A 85 -9.50 12.65 35.79
N HIS A 86 -10.17 13.59 35.11
CA HIS A 86 -10.84 14.71 35.76
C HIS A 86 -11.98 14.27 36.67
N LEU A 87 -12.82 13.33 36.21
CA LEU A 87 -13.92 12.78 36.99
C LEU A 87 -13.39 12.06 38.24
N ALA A 88 -12.37 11.22 38.08
CA ALA A 88 -11.71 10.54 39.19
C ALA A 88 -11.16 11.56 40.20
N GLY A 89 -10.43 12.57 39.75
CA GLY A 89 -9.91 13.64 40.62
C GLY A 89 -11.02 14.35 41.42
N ARG A 90 -12.17 14.61 40.79
CA ARG A 90 -13.35 15.21 41.48
C ARG A 90 -13.96 14.26 42.51
N LEU A 91 -14.08 12.97 42.20
CA LEU A 91 -14.58 11.96 43.14
C LEU A 91 -13.64 11.81 44.35
N LEU A 92 -12.33 11.84 44.12
CA LEU A 92 -11.34 11.81 45.20
C LEU A 92 -11.46 13.05 46.10
N ALA A 93 -11.60 14.24 45.52
CA ALA A 93 -11.82 15.48 46.27
C ALA A 93 -13.14 15.44 47.08
N LEU A 94 -14.22 14.92 46.50
CA LEU A 94 -15.51 14.75 47.17
C LEU A 94 -15.42 13.77 48.34
N SER A 95 -14.75 12.64 48.15
CA SER A 95 -14.48 11.66 49.23
C SER A 95 -13.74 12.31 50.40
N HIS A 96 -12.70 13.09 50.12
CA HIS A 96 -11.98 13.84 51.15
C HIS A 96 -12.87 14.86 51.87
N ALA A 97 -13.69 15.61 51.13
CA ALA A 97 -14.56 16.63 51.72
C ALA A 97 -15.72 16.04 52.53
N SER A 98 -16.26 14.90 52.12
CA SER A 98 -17.38 14.21 52.79
C SER A 98 -16.95 13.33 53.96
N GLY A 99 -15.64 13.12 54.16
CA GLY A 99 -15.10 12.21 55.17
C GLY A 99 -15.34 10.73 54.86
N VAL A 100 -15.91 10.40 53.69
CA VAL A 100 -16.12 9.02 53.24
C VAL A 100 -14.80 8.51 52.69
N GLY A 101 -14.08 7.70 53.48
CA GLY A 101 -12.79 7.16 53.08
C GLY A 101 -12.90 6.19 51.90
N LEU A 102 -12.08 6.41 50.87
CA LEU A 102 -11.87 5.40 49.82
C LEU A 102 -11.19 4.17 50.41
N ASP A 103 -11.61 2.99 49.96
CA ASP A 103 -10.95 1.74 50.28
C ASP A 103 -9.51 1.70 49.70
N ASN A 104 -8.68 0.81 50.23
CA ASN A 104 -7.26 0.74 49.86
C ASN A 104 -7.04 0.33 48.40
N ALA A 105 -7.91 -0.51 47.83
CA ALA A 105 -7.79 -0.93 46.43
C ALA A 105 -8.08 0.23 45.48
N THR A 106 -9.09 1.04 45.78
CA THR A 106 -9.40 2.25 45.00
C THR A 106 -8.28 3.28 45.12
N LYS A 107 -7.69 3.49 46.31
CA LYS A 107 -6.51 4.36 46.48
C LYS A 107 -5.30 3.89 45.68
N ASP A 108 -5.05 2.58 45.64
CA ASP A 108 -3.96 1.99 44.85
C ASP A 108 -4.19 2.17 43.35
N LEU A 109 -5.42 2.01 42.89
CA LEU A 109 -5.80 2.21 41.49
C LEU A 109 -5.56 3.67 41.06
N PHE A 110 -5.99 4.63 41.87
CA PHE A 110 -5.78 6.06 41.60
C PHE A 110 -4.29 6.42 41.53
N ARG A 111 -3.47 5.89 42.45
CA ARG A 111 -2.01 6.08 42.45
C ARG A 111 -1.36 5.49 41.20
N ARG A 112 -1.68 4.25 40.84
CA ARG A 112 -1.15 3.57 39.64
C ARG A 112 -1.52 4.29 38.35
N ARG A 113 -2.69 4.92 38.30
CA ARG A 113 -3.18 5.66 37.13
C ARG A 113 -2.78 7.14 37.12
N GLY A 114 -2.07 7.62 38.16
CA GLY A 114 -1.69 9.03 38.29
C GLY A 114 -2.86 9.98 38.43
N TRP A 115 -4.03 9.47 38.84
CA TRP A 115 -5.26 10.24 39.03
C TRP A 115 -5.17 11.01 40.34
N THR A 116 -4.49 12.15 40.31
CA THR A 116 -4.36 13.04 41.47
C THR A 116 -5.50 14.06 41.47
N ALA A 117 -6.04 14.36 42.65
CA ALA A 117 -6.93 15.49 42.81
C ALA A 117 -6.12 16.76 42.55
N SER A 118 -6.13 17.25 41.30
CA SER A 118 -5.61 18.57 40.97
C SER A 118 -6.50 19.59 41.66
N ALA A 119 -6.15 19.94 42.89
CA ALA A 119 -6.76 21.03 43.63
C ALA A 119 -6.37 22.35 42.94
N ARG A 120 -7.12 22.76 41.91
CA ARG A 120 -7.17 24.18 41.53
C ARG A 120 -7.94 24.93 42.63
N LYS A 121 -7.24 25.27 43.70
CA LYS A 121 -7.62 26.41 44.53
C LYS A 121 -7.32 27.68 43.74
N THR A 122 -8.31 28.20 43.04
CA THR A 122 -8.33 29.64 42.72
C THR A 122 -8.89 30.32 43.97
N GLU A 123 -8.00 30.61 44.92
CA GLU A 123 -8.33 31.49 46.05
C GLU A 123 -8.49 32.91 45.50
N VAL A 124 -9.73 33.30 45.20
CA VAL A 124 -10.10 34.72 45.04
C VAL A 124 -10.05 35.33 46.43
N LYS A 125 -8.94 36.02 46.74
CA LYS A 125 -8.84 36.91 47.90
C LYS A 125 -9.84 38.06 47.70
N GLN A 126 -10.83 38.12 48.58
CA GLN A 126 -11.66 39.31 48.76
C GLN A 126 -10.78 40.44 49.32
N GLN A 127 -10.80 41.58 48.65
CA GLN A 127 -10.49 42.91 49.20
C GLN A 127 -11.79 43.70 49.23
#